data_AF-A0A1E3BAA4-F1
#
_entry.id   AF-A0A1E3BAA4-F1
#
_cell.length_a   1.000
_cell.length_b   1.000
_cell.length_c   1.000
_cell.angle_alpha   90.00
_cell.angle_beta   90.00
_cell.angle_gamma   90.00
#
_symmetry.space_group_name_H-M   'P 1'
#
loop_
_entity.id
_entity.type
_entity.pdbx_description
1 polymer ?
#
loop_
_entity_poly.entity_id
_entity_poly.type
_entity_poly.pdbx_seq_one_letter_code
_entity_poly.pdbx_strand_id
1 'polypeptide(L)'
;MVLKVFDRLSASQARTDEKADPWTLDIEQRYHQFLLDSGESDSSGEDGNDEDGEGNDDEDGVDYSDDEEDEEEDGEKKEQKGWIAPRYEADLHNLMHRLHRTEAEAYQALKDRQGEDIPRFLACITIPSSSPMQEESLIEHVDMPGILLQNINGFHLADLAQHAPRETWQFICEDAIRVTNLLYNRGILNKDVKTRNLIVRKALKGNFKVFMIDFALCRFRREYKSDNNWRVKHTKTERVRWVLSCRGICKEALPITGLLSMKS
;
A
#
# COMPACT_ATOMS: atom_id res chain seq x y z
N MET A 1 -3.80 10.43 18.12
CA MET A 1 -4.12 10.62 16.69
C MET A 1 -2.89 10.23 15.88
N VAL A 2 -3.05 9.78 14.64
CA VAL A 2 -1.95 9.52 13.70
C VAL A 2 -2.29 10.25 12.41
N LEU A 3 -1.29 10.88 11.81
CA LEU A 3 -1.37 11.43 10.45
C LEU A 3 -0.56 10.53 9.53
N LYS A 4 -1.18 10.06 8.45
CA LYS A 4 -0.50 9.41 7.32
C LYS A 4 -0.51 10.40 6.15
N VAL A 5 0.67 10.72 5.63
CA VAL A 5 0.86 11.61 4.46
C VAL A 5 1.26 10.77 3.27
N PHE A 6 0.75 11.09 2.09
CA PHE A 6 1.11 10.46 0.82
C PHE A 6 2.01 11.44 0.07
N ASP A 7 3.25 11.53 0.53
CA ASP A 7 4.26 12.48 0.05
C ASP A 7 5.20 11.80 -0.97
N ARG A 8 5.21 12.29 -2.22
CA ARG A 8 6.10 11.77 -3.28
C ARG A 8 7.58 12.06 -3.00
N LEU A 9 7.89 13.17 -2.32
CA LEU A 9 9.25 13.62 -2.01
C LEU A 9 9.95 12.60 -1.09
N SER A 10 9.21 12.03 -0.13
CA SER A 10 9.68 11.06 0.86
C SER A 10 9.33 9.59 0.54
N ALA A 11 8.74 9.28 -0.63
CA ALA A 11 8.21 7.95 -0.96
C ALA A 11 9.27 6.90 -1.35
N SER A 12 10.31 6.68 -0.52
CA SER A 12 11.49 5.88 -0.87
C SER A 12 11.23 4.49 -1.46
N GLN A 13 10.21 3.77 -0.97
CA GLN A 13 9.85 2.46 -1.53
C GLN A 13 9.23 2.59 -2.93
N ALA A 14 8.22 3.44 -3.11
CA ALA A 14 7.61 3.66 -4.42
C ALA A 14 8.65 4.16 -5.44
N ARG A 15 9.54 5.05 -5.01
CA ARG A 15 10.66 5.54 -5.82
C ARG A 15 11.64 4.42 -6.22
N THR A 16 11.84 3.42 -5.37
CA THR A 16 12.63 2.22 -5.72
C THR A 16 11.88 1.33 -6.72
N ASP A 17 10.58 1.12 -6.50
CA ASP A 17 9.73 0.24 -7.33
C ASP A 17 9.57 0.82 -8.76
N GLU A 18 9.36 2.14 -8.88
CA GLU A 18 9.25 2.88 -10.15
C GLU A 18 10.63 3.25 -10.75
N LYS A 19 11.75 2.85 -10.12
CA LYS A 19 13.15 3.15 -10.52
C LYS A 19 13.48 4.64 -10.65
N ALA A 20 12.81 5.50 -9.89
CA ALA A 20 13.01 6.94 -9.89
C ALA A 20 14.23 7.38 -9.06
N ASP A 21 15.10 8.21 -9.63
CA ASP A 21 16.29 8.77 -8.95
C ASP A 21 15.91 9.55 -7.68
N PRO A 22 16.61 9.37 -6.54
CA PRO A 22 16.28 9.98 -5.25
C PRO A 22 15.93 11.47 -5.34
N TRP A 23 14.92 11.91 -4.61
CA TRP A 23 14.43 13.28 -4.70
C TRP A 23 15.51 14.32 -4.40
N THR A 24 15.54 15.38 -5.22
CA THR A 24 16.41 16.55 -5.03
C THR A 24 15.66 17.82 -5.42
N LEU A 25 16.16 18.97 -4.95
CA LEU A 25 15.60 20.28 -5.29
C LEU A 25 15.67 20.58 -6.80
N ASP A 26 16.66 20.06 -7.51
CA ASP A 26 16.79 20.19 -8.97
C ASP A 26 15.72 19.38 -9.71
N ILE A 27 15.44 18.14 -9.27
CA ILE A 27 14.32 17.35 -9.78
C ILE A 27 12.98 18.07 -9.51
N GLU A 28 12.80 18.66 -8.32
CA GLU A 28 11.60 19.43 -7.97
C GLU A 28 11.40 20.64 -8.89
N GLN A 29 12.46 21.40 -9.17
CA GLN A 29 12.41 22.56 -10.06
C GLN A 29 12.07 22.15 -11.50
N ARG A 30 12.63 21.05 -11.99
CA ARG A 30 12.30 20.52 -13.33
C ARG A 30 10.87 19.97 -13.40
N TYR A 31 10.36 19.37 -12.32
CA TYR A 31 8.96 18.96 -12.24
C TYR A 31 8.00 20.17 -12.27
N HIS A 32 8.31 21.24 -11.52
CA HIS A 32 7.56 22.49 -11.59
C HIS A 32 7.56 23.10 -13.01
N GLN A 33 8.72 23.14 -13.68
CA GLN A 33 8.79 23.64 -15.07
C GLN A 33 7.99 22.73 -16.02
N PHE A 34 8.12 21.42 -15.90
CA PHE A 34 7.34 20.46 -16.69
C PHE A 34 5.82 20.64 -16.52
N LEU A 35 5.34 20.93 -15.31
CA LEU A 35 3.92 21.22 -15.08
C LEU A 35 3.49 22.53 -15.75
N LEU A 36 4.32 23.58 -15.74
CA LEU A 36 4.04 24.84 -16.45
C LEU A 36 3.99 24.61 -17.97
N ASP A 37 5.01 23.95 -18.54
CA ASP A 37 5.09 23.65 -19.96
C ASP A 37 3.91 22.76 -20.43
N SER A 38 3.48 21.81 -19.59
CA SER A 38 2.32 20.96 -19.83
C SER A 38 1.01 21.75 -19.73
N GLY A 39 0.88 22.62 -18.72
CA GLY A 39 -0.32 23.44 -18.49
C GLY A 39 -0.55 24.51 -19.55
N GLU A 40 0.52 25.04 -20.17
CA GLU A 40 0.41 25.90 -21.36
C GLU A 40 0.00 25.12 -22.63
N SER A 41 0.20 23.80 -22.64
CA SER A 41 -0.11 22.92 -23.78
C SER A 41 -1.54 22.39 -23.79
N ASP A 42 -2.19 22.25 -22.62
CA ASP A 42 -3.39 21.42 -22.51
C ASP A 42 -4.71 22.15 -22.80
N SER A 43 -5.09 22.12 -24.06
CA SER A 43 -6.45 22.44 -24.54
C SER A 43 -7.14 21.24 -25.20
N SER A 44 -6.69 20.02 -24.87
CA SER A 44 -7.19 18.77 -25.45
C SER A 44 -7.19 17.64 -24.43
N GLY A 45 -8.12 17.70 -23.48
CA GLY A 45 -8.31 16.64 -22.50
C GLY A 45 -8.73 15.32 -23.16
N GLU A 46 -7.95 14.26 -22.92
CA GLU A 46 -8.36 12.87 -23.12
C GLU A 46 -8.20 12.11 -21.79
N ASP A 47 -9.33 11.73 -21.18
CA ASP A 47 -9.36 10.86 -19.99
C ASP A 47 -8.76 9.48 -20.34
N GLY A 48 -7.51 9.27 -19.92
CA GLY A 48 -6.81 7.98 -20.01
C GLY A 48 -7.51 6.90 -19.17
N ASN A 49 -8.24 6.03 -19.85
CA ASN A 49 -8.93 4.90 -19.22
C ASN A 49 -7.92 3.75 -19.04
N ASP A 50 -7.28 3.68 -17.87
CA ASP A 50 -6.34 2.60 -17.52
C ASP A 50 -7.06 1.24 -17.40
N GLU A 51 -7.21 0.53 -18.53
CA GLU A 51 -7.45 -0.91 -18.49
C GLU A 51 -6.15 -1.65 -18.14
N ASP A 52 -6.03 -2.10 -16.88
CA ASP A 52 -4.97 -3.01 -16.39
C ASP A 52 -4.86 -4.26 -17.29
N GLY A 53 -4.03 -4.20 -18.33
CA GLY A 53 -3.72 -5.32 -19.23
C GLY A 53 -2.81 -6.34 -18.57
N GLU A 54 -3.39 -7.25 -17.78
CA GLU A 54 -2.65 -8.41 -17.25
C GLU A 54 -2.20 -9.32 -18.40
N GLY A 55 -0.89 -9.49 -18.56
CA GLY A 55 -0.28 -10.26 -19.64
C GLY A 55 -0.55 -11.78 -19.56
N ASN A 56 -0.43 -12.45 -20.70
CA ASN A 56 -0.37 -13.91 -20.76
C ASN A 56 1.02 -14.37 -20.36
N ASP A 57 1.10 -15.17 -19.30
CA ASP A 57 2.23 -16.04 -19.02
C ASP A 57 2.15 -17.26 -19.97
N ASP A 58 2.74 -17.17 -21.16
CA ASP A 58 3.01 -18.35 -22.00
C ASP A 58 4.53 -18.46 -22.21
N GLU A 59 5.09 -19.61 -21.81
CA GLU A 59 6.51 -19.93 -21.93
C GLU A 59 6.87 -20.17 -23.41
N ASP A 60 7.90 -19.49 -23.92
CA ASP A 60 8.81 -20.10 -24.90
C ASP A 60 10.16 -19.37 -24.89
N GLY A 61 11.25 -20.15 -24.92
CA GLY A 61 12.59 -19.66 -24.59
C GLY A 61 13.31 -18.94 -25.73
N VAL A 62 14.19 -17.99 -25.37
CA VAL A 62 15.20 -17.43 -26.28
C VAL A 62 16.57 -17.42 -25.59
N ASP A 63 17.60 -17.54 -26.42
CA ASP A 63 18.96 -18.01 -26.12
C ASP A 63 19.85 -17.00 -25.34
N TYR A 64 20.92 -17.51 -24.72
CA TYR A 64 21.96 -16.71 -24.05
C TYR A 64 23.18 -16.49 -24.96
N SER A 65 23.49 -15.23 -25.26
CA SER A 65 24.80 -14.75 -25.73
C SER A 65 24.94 -13.30 -25.24
N ASP A 66 25.73 -12.93 -24.22
CA ASP A 66 27.17 -13.12 -23.98
C ASP A 66 28.02 -12.06 -24.73
N ASP A 67 28.78 -11.28 -23.95
CA ASP A 67 29.66 -10.14 -24.29
C ASP A 67 29.01 -8.93 -25.06
N GLU A 68 29.47 -7.68 -24.96
CA GLU A 68 30.82 -7.14 -24.62
C GLU A 68 30.77 -6.00 -23.56
N GLU A 69 31.95 -5.68 -22.99
CA GLU A 69 32.20 -4.52 -22.12
C GLU A 69 32.41 -3.25 -22.97
N ASP A 70 31.63 -2.17 -22.72
CA ASP A 70 31.91 -0.84 -23.30
C ASP A 70 31.88 0.26 -22.20
N GLU A 71 33.07 0.61 -21.72
CA GLU A 71 33.33 1.83 -20.96
C GLU A 71 33.54 3.00 -21.95
N GLU A 72 32.52 3.82 -22.24
CA GLU A 72 32.60 5.27 -22.58
C GLU A 72 31.25 5.84 -23.08
N GLU A 73 30.33 6.25 -22.19
CA GLU A 73 29.30 7.26 -22.53
C GLU A 73 28.56 7.80 -21.28
N ASP A 74 29.19 8.74 -20.57
CA ASP A 74 28.66 9.36 -19.33
C ASP A 74 27.98 10.73 -19.58
N GLY A 75 27.88 11.14 -20.85
CA GLY A 75 27.24 12.39 -21.30
C GLY A 75 25.78 12.18 -21.71
N GLU A 76 25.54 11.42 -22.79
CA GLU A 76 24.22 11.29 -23.41
C GLU A 76 23.19 10.59 -22.48
N LYS A 77 23.65 9.61 -21.70
CA LYS A 77 22.84 8.94 -20.66
C LYS A 77 22.34 9.91 -19.58
N LYS A 78 23.01 11.04 -19.33
CA LYS A 78 22.56 12.05 -18.35
C LYS A 78 21.51 13.01 -18.90
N GLU A 79 21.61 13.43 -20.16
CA GLU A 79 20.60 14.29 -20.76
C GLU A 79 19.27 13.53 -20.93
N GLN A 80 19.29 12.29 -21.45
CA GLN A 80 18.08 11.47 -21.54
C GLN A 80 17.43 11.26 -20.16
N LYS A 81 18.23 10.91 -19.13
CA LYS A 81 17.72 10.72 -17.77
C LYS A 81 17.16 12.01 -17.16
N GLY A 82 17.74 13.15 -17.51
CA GLY A 82 17.29 14.48 -17.09
C GLY A 82 15.90 14.87 -17.60
N TRP A 83 15.49 14.40 -18.79
CA TRP A 83 14.15 14.60 -19.35
C TRP A 83 13.09 13.64 -18.81
N ILE A 84 13.48 12.46 -18.32
CA ILE A 84 12.53 11.46 -17.80
C ILE A 84 12.19 11.73 -16.32
N ALA A 85 13.09 12.36 -15.55
CA ALA A 85 12.89 12.64 -14.12
C ALA A 85 11.57 13.42 -13.78
N PRO A 86 11.16 14.48 -14.52
CA PRO A 86 9.89 15.15 -14.27
C PRO A 86 8.66 14.25 -14.48
N ARG A 87 8.73 13.33 -15.45
CA ARG A 87 7.65 12.36 -15.71
C ARG A 87 7.52 11.36 -14.57
N TYR A 88 8.64 10.85 -14.05
CA TYR A 88 8.61 10.01 -12.85
C TYR A 88 8.01 10.73 -11.63
N GLU A 89 8.27 12.03 -11.43
CA GLU A 89 7.61 12.80 -10.36
C GLU A 89 6.09 12.95 -10.60
N ALA A 90 5.64 13.10 -11.84
CA ALA A 90 4.22 13.11 -12.19
C ALA A 90 3.55 11.75 -11.92
N ASP A 91 4.21 10.64 -12.30
CA ASP A 91 3.74 9.28 -12.06
C ASP A 91 3.68 8.98 -10.54
N LEU A 92 4.68 9.42 -9.77
CA LEU A 92 4.70 9.32 -8.31
C LEU A 92 3.63 10.20 -7.64
N HIS A 93 3.38 11.40 -8.14
CA HIS A 93 2.27 12.26 -7.68
C HIS A 93 0.92 11.56 -7.88
N ASN A 94 0.66 11.08 -9.11
CA ASN A 94 -0.55 10.34 -9.45
C ASN A 94 -0.70 9.06 -8.61
N LEU A 95 0.39 8.34 -8.37
CA LEU A 95 0.43 7.18 -7.49
C LEU A 95 0.03 7.56 -6.05
N MET A 96 0.62 8.61 -5.47
CA MET A 96 0.27 9.08 -4.12
C MET A 96 -1.21 9.47 -4.02
N HIS A 97 -1.73 10.21 -5.00
CA HIS A 97 -3.15 10.60 -5.05
C HIS A 97 -4.09 9.40 -5.19
N ARG A 98 -3.71 8.39 -5.99
CA ARG A 98 -4.46 7.13 -6.12
C ARG A 98 -4.48 6.37 -4.79
N LEU A 99 -3.32 6.17 -4.16
CA LEU A 99 -3.19 5.47 -2.87
C LEU A 99 -4.01 6.17 -1.77
N HIS A 100 -3.93 7.50 -1.69
CA HIS A 100 -4.75 8.32 -0.80
C HIS A 100 -6.24 8.11 -1.03
N ARG A 101 -6.70 8.23 -2.28
CA ARG A 101 -8.12 8.10 -2.66
C ARG A 101 -8.66 6.70 -2.33
N THR A 102 -7.91 5.65 -2.65
CA THR A 102 -8.27 4.26 -2.34
C THR A 102 -8.38 4.02 -0.83
N GLU A 103 -7.44 4.54 -0.03
CA GLU A 103 -7.49 4.36 1.42
C GLU A 103 -8.64 5.15 2.08
N ALA A 104 -8.83 6.41 1.69
CA ALA A 104 -9.93 7.24 2.19
C ALA A 104 -11.30 6.62 1.86
N GLU A 105 -11.46 6.07 0.65
CA GLU A 105 -12.68 5.35 0.27
C GLU A 105 -12.88 4.07 1.09
N ALA A 106 -11.83 3.27 1.29
CA ALA A 106 -11.91 2.05 2.10
C ALA A 106 -12.35 2.36 3.54
N TYR A 107 -11.83 3.44 4.15
CA TYR A 107 -12.30 3.91 5.44
C TYR A 107 -13.80 4.29 5.43
N GLN A 108 -14.30 4.96 4.39
CA GLN A 108 -15.73 5.31 4.28
C GLN A 108 -16.62 4.07 4.08
N ALA A 109 -16.20 3.10 3.27
CA ALA A 109 -16.89 1.81 3.10
C ALA A 109 -16.90 0.95 4.39
N LEU A 110 -16.01 1.25 5.34
CA LEU A 110 -15.88 0.58 6.63
C LEU A 110 -16.40 1.41 7.82
N LYS A 111 -17.14 2.49 7.57
CA LYS A 111 -17.56 3.50 8.57
C LYS A 111 -18.24 2.94 9.83
N ASP A 112 -19.08 1.92 9.72
CA ASP A 112 -19.78 1.29 10.86
C ASP A 112 -18.88 0.36 11.71
N ARG A 113 -17.67 0.04 11.24
CA ARG A 113 -16.67 -0.78 11.96
C ARG A 113 -15.55 0.05 12.56
N GLN A 114 -15.58 1.36 12.34
CA GLN A 114 -14.60 2.32 12.85
C GLN A 114 -14.67 2.46 14.38
N GLY A 115 -13.52 2.34 15.03
CA GLY A 115 -13.36 2.28 16.49
C GLY A 115 -13.47 0.87 17.08
N GLU A 116 -13.91 -0.13 16.31
CA GLU A 116 -14.04 -1.52 16.76
C GLU A 116 -13.05 -2.47 16.08
N ASP A 117 -13.08 -2.57 14.73
CA ASP A 117 -12.19 -3.42 13.92
C ASP A 117 -11.21 -2.61 13.06
N ILE A 118 -11.53 -1.33 12.84
CA ILE A 118 -10.85 -0.41 11.94
C ILE A 118 -10.63 0.89 12.74
N PRO A 119 -9.50 1.62 12.62
CA PRO A 119 -9.36 2.93 13.25
C PRO A 119 -10.48 3.89 12.82
N ARG A 120 -10.86 4.85 13.68
CA ARG A 120 -11.71 5.96 13.21
C ARG A 120 -10.96 6.84 12.24
N PHE A 121 -11.60 7.09 11.11
CA PHE A 121 -11.23 8.09 10.13
C PHE A 121 -11.77 9.44 10.60
N LEU A 122 -10.89 10.42 10.77
CA LEU A 122 -11.22 11.71 11.36
C LEU A 122 -11.38 12.79 10.29
N ALA A 123 -10.46 12.85 9.33
CA ALA A 123 -10.48 13.80 8.21
C ALA A 123 -9.52 13.36 7.08
N CYS A 124 -9.79 13.81 5.85
CA CYS A 124 -8.71 14.08 4.89
C CYS A 124 -8.05 15.41 5.28
N ILE A 125 -6.76 15.56 5.01
CA ILE A 125 -6.05 16.83 5.06
C ILE A 125 -5.24 17.04 3.79
N THR A 126 -4.91 18.30 3.52
CA THR A 126 -3.95 18.69 2.48
C THR A 126 -2.83 19.44 3.18
N ILE A 127 -1.58 19.08 2.88
CA ILE A 127 -0.39 19.80 3.37
C ILE A 127 0.16 20.60 2.19
N PRO A 128 0.18 21.95 2.27
CA PRO A 128 0.67 22.76 1.18
C PRO A 128 2.16 22.56 0.97
N SER A 129 2.59 22.37 -0.29
CA SER A 129 4.02 22.44 -0.60
C SER A 129 4.53 23.84 -0.30
N SER A 130 5.69 23.96 0.35
CA SER A 130 6.17 25.24 0.90
C SER A 130 6.94 26.08 -0.13
N SER A 131 6.58 25.99 -1.42
CA SER A 131 7.28 26.66 -2.51
C SER A 131 6.72 28.06 -2.76
N PRO A 132 7.51 29.15 -2.61
CA PRO A 132 7.06 30.52 -2.85
C PRO A 132 6.87 30.86 -4.34
N MET A 133 6.98 29.87 -5.25
CA MET A 133 6.76 30.00 -6.70
C MET A 133 5.41 29.42 -7.17
N GLN A 134 4.47 29.16 -6.26
CA GLN A 134 3.16 28.61 -6.62
C GLN A 134 2.27 29.64 -7.34
N GLU A 135 2.01 29.40 -8.62
CA GLU A 135 0.73 29.82 -9.21
C GLU A 135 -0.41 28.98 -8.64
N GLU A 136 -1.61 29.56 -8.52
CA GLU A 136 -2.79 28.87 -7.97
C GLU A 136 -3.19 27.62 -8.79
N SER A 137 -2.86 27.61 -10.08
CA SER A 137 -3.02 26.49 -11.02
C SER A 137 -2.21 25.24 -10.66
N LEU A 138 -1.06 25.39 -10.00
CA LEU A 138 -0.16 24.27 -9.70
C LEU A 138 -0.44 23.60 -8.35
N ILE A 139 -1.28 24.19 -7.50
CA ILE A 139 -1.49 23.74 -6.11
C ILE A 139 -1.92 22.27 -6.07
N GLU A 140 -2.79 21.82 -6.97
CA GLU A 140 -3.26 20.43 -6.99
C GLU A 140 -2.19 19.38 -7.37
N HIS A 141 -1.11 19.81 -8.02
CA HIS A 141 0.00 18.96 -8.46
C HIS A 141 1.20 18.95 -7.51
N VAL A 142 1.24 19.86 -6.53
CA VAL A 142 2.35 19.99 -5.57
C VAL A 142 1.93 19.70 -4.13
N ASP A 143 0.65 19.87 -3.79
CA ASP A 143 0.16 19.61 -2.44
C ASP A 143 0.16 18.13 -2.08
N MET A 144 0.48 17.83 -0.81
CA MET A 144 0.56 16.46 -0.31
C MET A 144 -0.73 16.08 0.41
N PRO A 145 -1.50 15.10 -0.10
CA PRO A 145 -2.70 14.65 0.59
C PRO A 145 -2.34 13.78 1.81
N GLY A 146 -3.22 13.78 2.80
CA GLY A 146 -3.05 12.99 4.02
C GLY A 146 -4.37 12.60 4.67
N ILE A 147 -4.31 11.59 5.54
CA ILE A 147 -5.46 11.12 6.32
C ILE A 147 -5.17 11.14 7.81
N LEU A 148 -6.17 11.58 8.56
CA LEU A 148 -6.09 11.75 9.99
C LEU A 148 -6.87 10.63 10.68
N LEU A 149 -6.18 9.82 11.48
CA LEU A 149 -6.69 8.56 12.03
C LEU A 149 -6.64 8.52 13.56
N GLN A 150 -7.52 7.72 14.14
CA GLN A 150 -7.41 7.29 15.53
C GLN A 150 -6.07 6.58 15.76
N ASN A 151 -5.33 6.98 16.81
CA ASN A 151 -4.20 6.17 17.27
C ASN A 151 -4.73 4.94 18.03
N ILE A 152 -4.30 3.76 17.62
CA ILE A 152 -4.55 2.49 18.32
C ILE A 152 -3.32 2.17 19.16
N ASN A 153 -3.38 2.45 20.46
CA ASN A 153 -2.31 2.07 21.38
C ASN A 153 -2.26 0.54 21.52
N GLY A 154 -1.24 -0.09 20.94
CA GLY A 154 -1.08 -1.53 20.81
C GLY A 154 0.26 -1.87 20.16
N PHE A 155 0.43 -3.14 19.76
CA PHE A 155 1.63 -3.65 19.08
C PHE A 155 1.22 -4.29 17.75
N HIS A 156 2.14 -4.38 16.78
CA HIS A 156 1.83 -5.04 15.51
C HIS A 156 1.67 -6.55 15.70
N LEU A 157 0.83 -7.22 14.91
CA LEU A 157 0.67 -8.68 14.99
C LEU A 157 1.98 -9.42 14.65
N ALA A 158 2.90 -8.78 13.93
CA ALA A 158 4.27 -9.26 13.71
C ALA A 158 5.03 -9.49 15.04
N ASP A 159 4.78 -8.66 16.06
CA ASP A 159 5.48 -8.67 17.35
C ASP A 159 4.71 -9.44 18.43
N LEU A 160 3.74 -10.27 18.05
CA LEU A 160 2.84 -10.99 18.95
C LEU A 160 3.58 -11.75 20.07
N ALA A 161 4.69 -12.39 19.69
CA ALA A 161 5.48 -13.21 20.60
C ALA A 161 6.12 -12.45 21.77
N GLN A 162 6.33 -11.15 21.61
CA GLN A 162 6.97 -10.29 22.60
C GLN A 162 5.96 -9.64 23.57
N HIS A 163 4.67 -9.62 23.21
CA HIS A 163 3.67 -8.75 23.85
C HIS A 163 2.42 -9.47 24.40
N ALA A 164 2.14 -10.71 23.96
CA ALA A 164 0.96 -11.46 24.38
C ALA A 164 1.31 -12.84 24.97
N PRO A 165 0.63 -13.31 26.04
CA PRO A 165 0.73 -14.69 26.51
C PRO A 165 0.28 -15.68 25.43
N ARG A 166 0.99 -16.80 25.30
CA ARG A 166 0.86 -17.74 24.17
C ARG A 166 -0.52 -18.40 24.08
N GLU A 167 -1.19 -18.52 25.22
CA GLU A 167 -2.54 -19.03 25.38
C GLU A 167 -3.58 -18.15 24.67
N THR A 168 -3.25 -16.88 24.41
CA THR A 168 -4.14 -15.91 23.76
C THR A 168 -3.93 -15.78 22.25
N TRP A 169 -2.84 -16.35 21.70
CA TRP A 169 -2.46 -16.13 20.31
C TRP A 169 -3.46 -16.68 19.31
N GLN A 170 -4.03 -17.86 19.57
CA GLN A 170 -5.05 -18.44 18.70
C GLN A 170 -6.24 -17.49 18.56
N PHE A 171 -6.76 -16.96 19.67
CA PHE A 171 -7.86 -16.00 19.68
C PHE A 171 -7.51 -14.71 18.91
N ILE A 172 -6.28 -14.19 19.07
CA ILE A 172 -5.82 -13.01 18.34
C ILE A 172 -5.73 -13.29 16.83
N CYS A 173 -5.20 -14.45 16.42
CA CYS A 173 -5.15 -14.86 15.01
C CYS A 173 -6.55 -15.09 14.42
N GLU A 174 -7.49 -15.60 15.19
CA GLU A 174 -8.89 -15.78 14.78
C GLU A 174 -9.61 -14.43 14.61
N ASP A 175 -9.40 -13.46 15.51
CA ASP A 175 -9.93 -12.09 15.36
C ASP A 175 -9.29 -11.38 14.15
N ALA A 176 -7.99 -11.57 13.90
CA ALA A 176 -7.31 -11.09 12.70
C ALA A 176 -7.94 -11.65 11.40
N ILE A 177 -8.15 -12.97 11.33
CA ILE A 177 -8.83 -13.62 10.19
C ILE A 177 -10.25 -13.08 10.02
N ARG A 178 -10.98 -12.84 11.12
CA ARG A 178 -12.32 -12.26 11.10
C ARG A 178 -12.33 -10.82 10.55
N VAL A 179 -11.35 -9.97 10.92
CA VAL A 179 -11.20 -8.62 10.35
C VAL A 179 -10.86 -8.67 8.86
N THR A 180 -10.00 -9.59 8.42
CA THR A 180 -9.71 -9.74 6.97
C THR A 180 -10.95 -10.17 6.18
N ASN A 181 -11.70 -11.16 6.68
CA ASN A 181 -12.94 -11.62 6.03
C ASN A 181 -14.05 -10.54 6.00
N LEU A 182 -14.05 -9.61 6.96
CA LEU A 182 -14.99 -8.48 7.01
C LEU A 182 -14.82 -7.55 5.80
N LEU A 183 -13.59 -7.29 5.35
CA LEU A 183 -13.32 -6.51 4.13
C LEU A 183 -13.86 -7.24 2.90
N TYR A 184 -13.52 -8.52 2.74
CA TYR A 184 -13.96 -9.33 1.61
C TYR A 184 -15.49 -9.39 1.50
N ASN A 185 -16.19 -9.58 2.63
CA ASN A 185 -17.65 -9.61 2.72
C ASN A 185 -18.32 -8.27 2.34
N ARG A 186 -17.55 -7.19 2.22
CA ARG A 186 -17.99 -5.85 1.76
C ARG A 186 -17.54 -5.53 0.34
N GLY A 187 -16.96 -6.49 -0.36
CA GLY A 187 -16.40 -6.27 -1.68
C GLY A 187 -15.12 -5.44 -1.65
N ILE A 188 -14.30 -5.54 -0.59
CA ILE A 188 -12.98 -4.92 -0.50
C ILE A 188 -11.92 -6.03 -0.44
N LEU A 189 -10.98 -6.01 -1.37
CA LEU A 189 -9.81 -6.89 -1.41
C LEU A 189 -8.60 -6.04 -1.02
N ASN A 190 -7.82 -6.42 -0.01
CA ASN A 190 -6.61 -5.67 0.35
C ASN A 190 -5.38 -6.41 -0.18
N LYS A 191 -4.65 -5.83 -1.14
CA LYS A 191 -3.46 -6.49 -1.72
C LYS A 191 -2.26 -6.53 -0.74
N ASP A 192 -2.28 -5.75 0.35
CA ASP A 192 -1.21 -5.72 1.37
C ASP A 192 -1.64 -6.23 2.75
N VAL A 193 -2.45 -7.31 2.80
CA VAL A 193 -2.69 -7.97 4.10
C VAL A 193 -1.38 -8.56 4.62
N LYS A 194 -0.75 -7.93 5.61
CA LYS A 194 0.49 -8.37 6.28
C LYS A 194 0.37 -8.19 7.79
N THR A 195 1.10 -8.98 8.59
CA THR A 195 1.01 -8.95 10.06
C THR A 195 1.42 -7.60 10.66
N ARG A 196 2.28 -6.85 9.98
CA ARG A 196 2.58 -5.43 10.31
C ARG A 196 1.36 -4.49 10.13
N ASN A 197 0.42 -4.79 9.25
CA ASN A 197 -0.74 -3.96 8.97
C ASN A 197 -1.95 -4.31 9.87
N LEU A 198 -1.72 -5.13 10.90
CA LEU A 198 -2.67 -5.38 11.99
C LEU A 198 -2.08 -4.93 13.33
N ILE A 199 -2.82 -4.11 14.07
CA ILE A 199 -2.47 -3.67 15.43
C ILE A 199 -3.32 -4.46 16.44
N VAL A 200 -2.66 -5.10 17.39
CA VAL A 200 -3.29 -5.79 18.52
C VAL A 200 -3.33 -4.84 19.71
N ARG A 201 -4.54 -4.44 20.12
CA ARG A 201 -4.79 -3.62 21.31
C ARG A 201 -5.18 -4.51 22.50
N LYS A 202 -4.48 -4.37 23.62
CA LYS A 202 -4.89 -4.97 24.90
C LYS A 202 -5.96 -4.10 25.56
N ALA A 203 -7.08 -4.71 25.93
CA ALA A 203 -8.16 -4.07 26.68
C ALA A 203 -7.90 -4.17 28.19
N LEU A 204 -8.54 -3.29 28.98
CA LEU A 204 -8.40 -3.24 30.45
C LEU A 204 -8.73 -4.57 31.16
N LYS A 205 -9.59 -5.41 30.56
CA LYS A 205 -9.97 -6.73 31.09
C LYS A 205 -8.98 -7.85 30.73
N GLY A 206 -7.83 -7.53 30.13
CA GLY A 206 -6.83 -8.51 29.65
C GLY A 206 -7.11 -9.07 28.26
N ASN A 207 -8.34 -8.99 27.75
CA ASN A 207 -8.70 -9.37 26.39
C ASN A 207 -7.91 -8.57 25.35
N PHE A 208 -7.63 -9.18 24.19
CA PHE A 208 -7.04 -8.50 23.05
C PHE A 208 -8.10 -8.18 21.98
N LYS A 209 -7.81 -7.19 21.13
CA LYS A 209 -8.64 -6.82 19.97
C LYS A 209 -7.76 -6.44 18.80
N VAL A 210 -8.03 -6.97 17.62
CA VAL A 210 -7.27 -6.67 16.40
C VAL A 210 -7.92 -5.52 15.64
N PHE A 211 -7.08 -4.60 15.17
CA PHE A 211 -7.42 -3.52 14.26
C PHE A 211 -6.65 -3.70 12.95
N MET A 212 -7.32 -3.61 11.81
CA MET A 212 -6.63 -3.51 10.51
C MET A 212 -6.36 -2.05 10.16
N ILE A 213 -5.17 -1.79 9.64
CA ILE A 213 -4.71 -0.50 9.12
C ILE A 213 -4.21 -0.70 7.69
N ASP A 214 -3.86 0.41 7.02
CA ASP A 214 -3.25 0.45 5.70
C ASP A 214 -4.11 -0.16 4.58
N PHE A 215 -4.98 0.68 4.01
CA PHE A 215 -5.89 0.31 2.92
C PHE A 215 -5.52 0.92 1.56
N ALA A 216 -4.32 1.51 1.45
CA ALA A 216 -3.85 2.17 0.23
C ALA A 216 -3.80 1.24 -1.00
N LEU A 217 -3.56 -0.06 -0.78
CA LEU A 217 -3.51 -1.10 -1.81
C LEU A 217 -4.79 -1.95 -1.88
N CYS A 218 -5.93 -1.37 -1.49
CA CYS A 218 -7.23 -2.00 -1.71
C CYS A 218 -7.65 -1.98 -3.20
N ARG A 219 -8.58 -2.88 -3.52
CA ARG A 219 -9.33 -2.96 -4.78
C ARG A 219 -10.79 -3.27 -4.45
N PHE A 220 -11.73 -2.57 -5.07
CA PHE A 220 -13.16 -2.72 -4.80
C PHE A 220 -13.81 -3.68 -5.79
N ARG A 221 -14.79 -4.47 -5.34
CA ARG A 221 -15.49 -5.50 -6.15
C ARG A 221 -16.00 -4.96 -7.48
N ARG A 222 -16.43 -3.70 -7.53
CA ARG A 222 -16.94 -3.03 -8.74
C ARG A 222 -15.92 -2.91 -9.87
N GLU A 223 -14.63 -2.98 -9.59
CA GLU A 223 -13.55 -2.94 -10.60
C GLU A 223 -13.44 -4.24 -11.40
N TYR A 224 -14.03 -5.33 -10.90
CA TYR A 224 -13.89 -6.66 -11.50
C TYR A 224 -15.08 -6.99 -12.42
N LYS A 225 -14.78 -7.20 -13.71
CA LYS A 225 -15.78 -7.55 -14.76
C LYS A 225 -16.62 -8.80 -14.44
N SER A 226 -16.15 -9.73 -13.60
CA SER A 226 -16.91 -10.94 -13.22
C SER A 226 -16.70 -11.41 -11.79
N ASP A 227 -17.70 -12.15 -11.27
CA ASP A 227 -17.68 -12.79 -9.95
C ASP A 227 -16.57 -13.85 -9.83
N ASN A 228 -16.23 -14.51 -10.94
CA ASN A 228 -15.16 -15.49 -10.99
C ASN A 228 -13.77 -14.83 -10.82
N ASN A 229 -13.51 -13.72 -11.53
CA ASN A 229 -12.25 -12.98 -11.40
C ASN A 229 -12.05 -12.51 -9.95
N TRP A 230 -13.07 -11.89 -9.36
CA TRP A 230 -13.08 -11.50 -7.93
C TRP A 230 -12.71 -12.67 -6.98
N ARG A 231 -13.39 -13.82 -7.12
CA ARG A 231 -13.15 -15.00 -6.26
C ARG A 231 -11.75 -15.57 -6.42
N VAL A 232 -11.24 -15.66 -7.65
CA VAL A 232 -9.89 -16.19 -7.96
C VAL A 232 -8.79 -15.27 -7.39
N LYS A 233 -8.95 -13.95 -7.49
CA LYS A 233 -7.97 -13.00 -6.92
C LYS A 233 -7.96 -13.04 -5.39
N HIS A 234 -9.11 -13.22 -4.74
CA HIS A 234 -9.20 -13.40 -3.28
C HIS A 234 -8.52 -14.70 -2.80
N THR A 235 -8.81 -15.85 -3.44
CA THR A 235 -8.25 -17.14 -3.02
C THR A 235 -6.73 -17.23 -3.21
N LYS A 236 -6.19 -16.64 -4.28
CA LYS A 236 -4.74 -16.53 -4.51
C LYS A 236 -4.03 -15.61 -3.52
N THR A 237 -4.61 -14.44 -3.23
CA THR A 237 -3.89 -13.35 -2.52
C THR A 237 -3.91 -13.49 -1.00
N GLU A 238 -5.09 -13.73 -0.40
CA GLU A 238 -5.28 -13.47 1.03
C GLU A 238 -5.23 -14.74 1.89
N ARG A 239 -6.11 -15.71 1.61
CA ARG A 239 -6.45 -16.75 2.60
C ARG A 239 -5.33 -17.78 2.84
N VAL A 240 -4.63 -18.22 1.81
CA VAL A 240 -3.55 -19.22 1.96
C VAL A 240 -2.32 -18.61 2.61
N ARG A 241 -1.87 -17.44 2.13
CA ARG A 241 -0.68 -16.75 2.64
C ARG A 241 -0.84 -16.35 4.11
N TRP A 242 -2.03 -15.88 4.52
CA TRP A 242 -2.33 -15.57 5.92
C TRP A 242 -2.40 -16.77 6.84
N VAL A 243 -3.15 -17.80 6.44
CA VAL A 243 -3.28 -19.01 7.27
C VAL A 243 -1.91 -19.67 7.46
N LEU A 244 -1.03 -19.62 6.45
CA LEU A 244 0.35 -20.08 6.59
C LEU A 244 1.19 -19.16 7.50
N SER A 245 1.11 -17.84 7.35
CA SER A 245 1.85 -16.88 8.20
C SER A 245 1.46 -16.98 9.69
N CYS A 246 0.16 -16.91 10.02
CA CYS A 246 -0.32 -17.08 11.39
C CYS A 246 -0.03 -18.48 11.94
N ARG A 247 -0.12 -19.54 11.12
CA ARG A 247 0.30 -20.89 11.55
C ARG A 247 1.82 -20.98 11.74
N GLY A 248 2.62 -20.22 11.01
CA GLY A 248 4.06 -20.09 11.22
C GLY A 248 4.35 -19.53 12.61
N ILE A 249 3.79 -18.36 12.93
CA ILE A 249 3.91 -17.72 14.25
C ILE A 249 3.49 -18.69 15.37
N CYS A 250 2.34 -19.34 15.23
CA CYS A 250 1.89 -20.35 16.22
C CYS A 250 2.82 -21.57 16.29
N LYS A 251 3.40 -22.05 15.18
CA LYS A 251 4.28 -23.23 15.15
C LYS A 251 5.68 -22.96 15.67
N GLU A 252 6.28 -21.81 15.37
CA GLU A 252 7.64 -21.46 15.82
C GLU A 252 7.68 -21.24 17.34
N ALA A 253 6.64 -20.64 17.88
CA ALA A 253 6.46 -20.59 19.33
C ALA A 253 5.90 -21.90 19.91
N LEU A 254 5.37 -22.78 19.05
CA LEU A 254 4.93 -24.19 19.15
C LEU A 254 6.01 -25.30 19.17
N PRO A 255 7.03 -25.35 20.07
CA PRO A 255 7.94 -26.49 20.12
C PRO A 255 7.13 -27.77 20.37
N ILE A 256 7.20 -28.69 19.42
CA ILE A 256 6.37 -29.88 19.38
C ILE A 256 6.93 -30.90 20.38
N THR A 257 6.46 -30.83 21.63
CA THR A 257 6.69 -31.89 22.63
C THR A 257 5.40 -32.18 23.40
N GLY A 258 4.82 -33.35 23.16
CA GLY A 258 3.92 -34.00 24.11
C GLY A 258 2.42 -33.70 24.01
N LEU A 259 1.77 -34.03 22.90
CA LEU A 259 0.30 -34.26 22.85
C LEU A 259 -0.08 -35.40 21.89
N LEU A 260 0.67 -36.50 21.99
CA LEU A 260 0.33 -37.82 21.43
C LEU A 260 0.27 -38.87 22.56
N SER A 261 -0.61 -38.65 23.54
CA SER A 261 -1.16 -39.73 24.36
C SER A 261 -2.44 -39.28 25.07
N MET A 262 -3.57 -39.45 24.39
CA MET A 262 -4.88 -39.71 24.99
C MET A 262 -5.86 -40.09 23.87
N LYS A 263 -5.74 -41.34 23.42
CA LYS A 263 -6.87 -42.09 22.87
C LYS A 263 -7.26 -43.12 23.93
N SER A 264 -8.54 -43.14 24.27
CA SER A 264 -9.19 -44.30 24.91
C SER A 264 -9.33 -45.45 23.91
#